data_AF-A0A5C6ZG00-F1
#
_entry.id   AF-A0A5C6ZG00-F1
#
_cell.length_a   1.000
_cell.length_b   1.000
_cell.length_c   1.000
_cell.angle_alpha   90.00
_cell.angle_beta   90.00
_cell.angle_gamma   90.00
#
_symmetry.space_group_name_H-M   'P 1'
#
loop_
_entity.id
_entity.type
_entity.pdbx_description
1 polymer ?
#
loop_
_entity_poly.entity_id
_entity_poly.type
_entity_poly.pdbx_seq_one_letter_code
_entity_poly.pdbx_strand_id
1 'polypeptide(L)'
;MRKLSLVLAILVGSLSFAQSAKQAENLLNEVYNKANSYDNISIDFKYVLKNTSENINQETRGDVKMQGEKYRLNILGVTRLFDGKTLYTISPEDEEVTISSDNTEDEGTITPSKMLSFYKTGYTYKMDIVQDLKGRKIQYVKLVPIDSNSEIKQILLGIDANTKHIYNLIETGNNGTQTTLTVNSFKTNEPVSKSLFTFDKSKYQDYYINKLD
;
A
#
# COMPACT_ATOMS: atom_id res chain seq x y z
N MET A 1 1.29 -50.59 3.76
CA MET A 1 1.62 -49.59 4.82
C MET A 1 2.38 -48.38 4.29
N ARG A 2 3.51 -48.52 3.56
CA ARG A 2 4.23 -47.35 2.96
C ARG A 2 3.37 -46.42 2.09
N LYS A 3 2.44 -46.94 1.28
CA LYS A 3 1.50 -46.13 0.47
C LYS A 3 0.45 -45.40 1.32
N LEU A 4 0.05 -45.96 2.46
CA LEU A 4 -0.95 -45.33 3.37
C LEU A 4 -0.31 -44.22 4.21
N SER A 5 0.95 -44.40 4.61
CA SER A 5 1.75 -43.36 5.28
C SER A 5 2.03 -42.15 4.37
N LEU A 6 2.22 -42.37 3.06
CA LEU A 6 2.39 -41.29 2.07
C LEU A 6 1.12 -40.46 1.87
N VAL A 7 -0.05 -41.10 1.80
CA VAL A 7 -1.35 -40.41 1.70
C VAL A 7 -1.63 -39.58 2.96
N LEU A 8 -1.32 -40.12 4.14
CA LEU A 8 -1.51 -39.41 5.40
C LEU A 8 -0.57 -38.19 5.52
N ALA A 9 0.69 -38.33 5.07
CA ALA A 9 1.65 -37.21 5.05
C ALA A 9 1.22 -36.07 4.11
N ILE A 10 0.63 -36.41 2.95
CA ILE A 10 0.07 -35.42 2.00
C ILE A 10 -1.14 -34.69 2.62
N LEU A 11 -2.00 -35.41 3.35
CA LEU A 11 -3.19 -34.84 3.99
C LEU A 11 -2.85 -33.90 5.16
N VAL A 12 -1.80 -34.18 5.93
CA VAL A 12 -1.36 -33.32 7.05
C VAL A 12 -0.69 -32.04 6.54
N GLY A 13 0.04 -32.13 5.41
CA GLY A 13 0.64 -30.97 4.75
C GLY A 13 -0.41 -29.92 4.34
N SER A 14 -1.49 -30.35 3.68
CA SER A 14 -2.53 -29.43 3.20
C SER A 14 -3.30 -28.71 4.31
N LEU A 15 -3.51 -29.36 5.46
CA LEU A 15 -4.17 -28.75 6.63
C LEU A 15 -3.35 -27.58 7.21
N SER A 16 -2.03 -27.70 7.24
CA SER A 16 -1.14 -26.67 7.79
C SER A 16 -1.11 -25.41 6.92
N PHE A 17 -1.17 -25.56 5.60
CA PHE A 17 -1.24 -24.42 4.67
C PHE A 17 -2.57 -23.68 4.76
N ALA A 18 -3.69 -24.40 4.87
CA ALA A 18 -5.02 -23.82 4.98
C ALA A 18 -5.17 -22.98 6.28
N GLN A 19 -4.61 -23.46 7.39
CA GLN A 19 -4.64 -22.72 8.66
C GLN A 19 -3.84 -21.40 8.58
N SER A 20 -2.65 -21.44 7.97
CA SER A 20 -1.83 -20.23 7.82
C SER A 20 -2.48 -19.18 6.92
N ALA A 21 -3.14 -19.59 5.83
CA ALA A 21 -3.82 -18.67 4.93
C ALA A 21 -5.01 -18.00 5.64
N LYS A 22 -5.79 -18.76 6.42
CA LYS A 22 -6.92 -18.22 7.18
C LYS A 22 -6.49 -17.23 8.25
N GLN A 23 -5.39 -17.50 8.94
CA GLN A 23 -4.83 -16.58 9.94
C GLN A 23 -4.37 -15.27 9.29
N ALA A 24 -3.69 -15.34 8.15
CA ALA A 24 -3.27 -14.16 7.40
C ALA A 24 -4.47 -13.32 6.94
N GLU A 25 -5.48 -13.98 6.35
CA GLU A 25 -6.72 -13.32 5.92
C GLU A 25 -7.43 -12.61 7.09
N ASN A 26 -7.54 -13.27 8.25
CA ASN A 26 -8.17 -12.67 9.43
C ASN A 26 -7.40 -11.43 9.91
N LEU A 27 -6.07 -11.51 9.99
CA LEU A 27 -5.23 -10.38 10.39
C LEU A 27 -5.36 -9.21 9.40
N LEU A 28 -5.34 -9.50 8.10
CA LEU A 28 -5.54 -8.50 7.05
C LEU A 28 -6.93 -7.84 7.14
N ASN A 29 -7.97 -8.60 7.47
CA ASN A 29 -9.31 -8.06 7.72
C ASN A 29 -9.36 -7.17 8.97
N GLU A 30 -8.65 -7.53 10.05
CA GLU A 30 -8.53 -6.65 11.23
C GLU A 30 -7.86 -5.32 10.89
N VAL A 31 -6.76 -5.35 10.12
CA VAL A 31 -6.08 -4.14 9.63
C VAL A 31 -7.03 -3.27 8.82
N TYR A 32 -7.72 -3.87 7.83
CA TYR A 32 -8.69 -3.17 6.99
C TYR A 32 -9.81 -2.53 7.82
N ASN A 33 -10.44 -3.30 8.71
CA ASN A 33 -11.55 -2.81 9.53
C ASN A 33 -11.08 -1.71 10.48
N LYS A 34 -9.88 -1.83 11.04
CA LYS A 34 -9.29 -0.81 11.91
C LYS A 34 -9.06 0.49 11.15
N ALA A 35 -8.47 0.42 9.95
CA ALA A 35 -8.23 1.61 9.13
C ALA A 35 -9.55 2.31 8.74
N ASN A 36 -10.58 1.55 8.36
CA ASN A 36 -11.89 2.11 8.00
C ASN A 36 -12.72 2.61 9.19
N SER A 37 -12.31 2.31 10.42
CA SER A 37 -12.99 2.82 11.62
C SER A 37 -12.65 4.27 11.96
N TYR A 38 -11.63 4.84 11.31
CA TYR A 38 -11.19 6.22 11.55
C TYR A 38 -11.91 7.19 10.63
N ASP A 39 -12.25 8.37 11.16
CA ASP A 39 -12.85 9.46 10.38
C ASP A 39 -11.85 10.00 9.35
N ASN A 40 -10.59 10.10 9.75
CA ASN A 40 -9.47 10.47 8.89
C ASN A 40 -8.17 9.84 9.36
N ILE A 41 -7.22 9.74 8.43
CA ILE A 41 -5.88 9.19 8.65
C ILE A 41 -4.86 10.16 8.06
N SER A 42 -3.79 10.44 8.80
CA SER A 42 -2.60 11.14 8.32
C SER A 42 -1.37 10.26 8.53
N ILE A 43 -0.61 10.00 7.47
CA ILE A 43 0.57 9.14 7.49
C ILE A 43 1.75 9.91 6.90
N ASP A 44 2.87 9.90 7.62
CA ASP A 44 4.17 10.25 7.06
C ASP A 44 4.94 8.96 6.81
N PHE A 45 5.53 8.80 5.63
CA PHE A 45 6.21 7.59 5.25
C PHE A 45 7.55 7.87 4.56
N LYS A 46 8.39 6.85 4.58
CA LYS A 46 9.63 6.78 3.80
C LYS A 46 9.43 5.80 2.64
N TYR A 47 9.82 6.21 1.45
CA TYR A 47 9.88 5.38 0.26
C TYR A 47 11.35 5.10 -0.08
N VAL A 48 11.67 3.84 -0.37
CA VAL A 48 12.98 3.41 -0.84
C VAL A 48 12.80 2.51 -2.06
N LEU A 49 13.47 2.84 -3.16
CA LEU A 49 13.61 1.98 -4.34
C LEU A 49 15.05 1.50 -4.41
N LYS A 50 15.24 0.19 -4.46
CA LYS A 50 16.55 -0.44 -4.56
C LYS A 50 16.56 -1.49 -5.67
N ASN A 51 17.53 -1.38 -6.58
CA ASN A 51 17.86 -2.43 -7.54
C ASN A 51 19.38 -2.64 -7.51
N THR A 52 19.81 -3.81 -7.03
CA THR A 52 21.26 -4.07 -6.83
C THR A 52 21.98 -4.31 -8.15
N SER A 53 21.33 -4.95 -9.12
CA SER A 53 21.91 -5.19 -10.46
C SER A 53 22.12 -3.91 -11.25
N GLU A 54 21.23 -2.92 -11.08
CA GLU A 54 21.30 -1.64 -11.77
C GLU A 54 22.01 -0.56 -10.93
N ASN A 55 22.53 -0.92 -9.75
CA ASN A 55 23.15 0.00 -8.79
C ASN A 55 22.25 1.20 -8.42
N ILE A 56 20.94 0.97 -8.31
CA ILE A 56 19.95 1.98 -7.93
C ILE A 56 19.66 1.86 -6.44
N ASN A 57 19.74 2.99 -5.74
CA ASN A 57 19.27 3.15 -4.37
C ASN A 57 18.76 4.58 -4.18
N GLN A 58 17.44 4.75 -4.27
CA GLN A 58 16.77 6.03 -4.14
C GLN A 58 15.92 6.03 -2.88
N GLU A 59 15.96 7.13 -2.13
CA GLU A 59 15.16 7.32 -0.93
C GLU A 59 14.43 8.66 -1.03
N THR A 60 13.13 8.66 -0.74
CA THR A 60 12.35 9.89 -0.59
C THR A 60 11.38 9.77 0.58
N ARG A 61 10.78 10.89 0.95
CA ARG A 61 9.70 10.96 1.93
C ARG A 61 8.42 11.35 1.23
N GLY A 62 7.32 10.93 1.81
CA GLY A 62 6.00 11.35 1.39
C GLY A 62 5.05 11.39 2.56
N ASP A 63 3.88 11.95 2.30
CA ASP A 63 2.79 11.99 3.26
C ASP A 63 1.47 11.78 2.55
N VAL A 64 0.50 11.27 3.31
CA VAL A 64 -0.87 11.15 2.85
C VAL A 64 -1.85 11.52 3.94
N LYS A 65 -2.85 12.30 3.57
CA LYS A 65 -4.04 12.54 4.38
C LYS A 65 -5.27 12.01 3.67
N MET A 66 -6.13 11.32 4.39
CA MET A 66 -7.32 10.65 3.86
C MET A 66 -8.54 10.91 4.74
N GLN A 67 -9.70 11.11 4.14
CA GLN A 67 -10.99 11.20 4.81
C GLN A 67 -12.09 10.65 3.90
N GLY A 68 -12.66 9.49 4.28
CA GLY A 68 -13.47 8.69 3.37
C GLY A 68 -12.68 8.37 2.09
N GLU A 69 -13.27 8.62 0.94
CA GLU A 69 -12.59 8.41 -0.36
C GLU A 69 -11.61 9.53 -0.72
N LYS A 70 -11.69 10.70 -0.08
CA LYS A 70 -10.86 11.86 -0.41
C LYS A 70 -9.44 11.67 0.09
N TYR A 71 -8.45 12.08 -0.68
CA TYR A 71 -7.07 12.03 -0.24
C TYR A 71 -6.22 13.15 -0.83
N ARG A 72 -5.13 13.46 -0.12
CA ARG A 72 -4.01 14.23 -0.64
C ARG A 72 -2.74 13.47 -0.34
N LEU A 73 -2.05 13.03 -1.38
CA LEU A 73 -0.82 12.25 -1.35
C LEU A 73 0.31 13.11 -1.94
N ASN A 74 1.40 13.28 -1.21
CA ASN A 74 2.62 13.88 -1.71
C ASN A 74 3.71 12.79 -1.74
N ILE A 75 4.28 12.51 -2.91
CA ILE A 75 5.32 11.50 -3.07
C ILE A 75 6.11 11.78 -4.34
N LEU A 76 7.43 11.55 -4.33
CA LEU A 76 8.30 11.69 -5.51
C LEU A 76 8.15 13.05 -6.23
N GLY A 77 7.96 14.13 -5.48
CA GLY A 77 7.80 15.48 -6.04
C GLY A 77 6.39 15.81 -6.57
N VAL A 78 5.50 14.82 -6.67
CA VAL A 78 4.15 14.98 -7.20
C VAL A 78 3.12 15.05 -6.08
N THR A 79 2.11 15.92 -6.23
CA THR A 79 0.90 15.91 -5.39
C THR A 79 -0.25 15.27 -6.14
N ARG A 80 -0.81 14.19 -5.61
CA ARG A 80 -2.09 13.62 -6.07
C ARG A 80 -3.18 13.99 -5.09
N LEU A 81 -4.17 14.73 -5.56
CA LEU A 81 -5.29 15.24 -4.78
C LEU A 81 -6.58 14.69 -5.37
N PHE A 82 -7.34 13.95 -4.59
CA PHE A 82 -8.66 13.46 -4.98
C PHE A 82 -9.73 14.04 -4.08
N ASP A 83 -10.66 14.80 -4.66
CA ASP A 83 -11.70 15.51 -3.93
C ASP A 83 -12.96 14.67 -3.66
N GLY A 84 -12.95 13.40 -4.09
CA GLY A 84 -14.07 12.47 -4.08
C GLY A 84 -14.73 12.28 -5.44
N LYS A 85 -14.39 13.13 -6.43
CA LYS A 85 -14.90 13.05 -7.80
C LYS A 85 -13.79 13.24 -8.84
N THR A 86 -12.87 14.17 -8.61
CA THR A 86 -11.84 14.55 -9.56
C THR A 86 -10.46 14.31 -8.96
N LEU A 87 -9.59 13.68 -9.75
CA LEU A 87 -8.18 13.51 -9.45
C LEU A 87 -7.39 14.65 -10.10
N TYR A 88 -6.62 15.35 -9.29
CA TYR A 88 -5.66 16.35 -9.71
C TYR A 88 -4.26 15.83 -9.43
N THR A 89 -3.45 15.68 -10.47
CA THR A 89 -2.03 15.35 -10.37
C THR A 89 -1.25 16.62 -10.66
N ILE A 90 -0.52 17.12 -9.67
CA ILE A 90 0.23 18.36 -9.76
C ILE A 90 1.72 18.00 -9.76
N SER A 91 2.40 18.32 -10.85
CA SER A 91 3.86 18.20 -11.01
C SER A 91 4.46 19.60 -11.00
N PRO A 92 5.07 20.03 -9.86
CA PRO A 92 5.72 21.33 -9.80
C PRO A 92 6.97 21.44 -10.68
N GLU A 93 7.65 20.31 -10.93
CA GLU A 93 8.85 20.27 -11.79
C GLU A 93 8.50 20.53 -13.26
N ASP A 94 7.37 19.99 -13.71
CA ASP A 94 6.89 20.16 -15.09
C ASP A 94 5.99 21.39 -15.26
N GLU A 95 5.70 22.11 -14.17
CA GLU A 95 4.69 23.18 -14.12
C GLU A 95 3.35 22.72 -14.73
N GLU A 96 2.94 21.47 -14.44
CA GLU A 96 1.73 20.86 -15.00
C GLU A 96 0.73 20.46 -13.90
N VAL A 97 -0.56 20.67 -14.19
CA VAL A 97 -1.68 20.02 -13.48
C VAL A 97 -2.47 19.18 -14.46
N THR A 98 -2.47 17.87 -14.25
CA THR A 98 -3.35 16.92 -14.95
C THR A 98 -4.64 16.73 -14.15
N ILE A 99 -5.79 16.84 -14.82
CA ILE A 99 -7.13 16.69 -14.25
C ILE A 99 -7.82 15.51 -14.92
N SER A 100 -8.33 14.57 -14.12
CA SER A 100 -9.12 13.43 -14.57
C SER A 100 -10.37 13.25 -13.70
N SER A 101 -11.51 12.91 -14.31
CA SER A 101 -12.71 12.48 -13.57
C SER A 101 -12.63 11.05 -13.06
N ASP A 102 -11.63 10.29 -13.51
CA ASP A 102 -11.37 8.93 -13.04
C ASP A 102 -10.18 8.89 -12.06
N ASN A 103 -10.38 8.17 -10.95
CA ASN A 103 -9.31 7.84 -10.01
C ASN A 103 -8.70 6.46 -10.32
N THR A 104 -9.10 5.83 -11.44
CA THR A 104 -8.80 4.43 -11.77
C THR A 104 -7.96 4.20 -13.01
N GLU A 105 -7.57 5.24 -13.76
CA GLU A 105 -7.01 5.06 -15.11
C GLU A 105 -5.62 4.42 -15.23
N ASP A 106 -4.96 4.06 -14.13
CA ASP A 106 -3.86 3.10 -14.22
C ASP A 106 -4.14 1.90 -13.32
N GLU A 107 -4.14 0.71 -13.92
CA GLU A 107 -4.03 -0.57 -13.22
C GLU A 107 -2.76 -0.62 -12.32
N GLY A 108 -1.80 0.28 -12.54
CA GLY A 108 -0.62 0.53 -11.69
C GLY A 108 -0.76 1.63 -10.63
N THR A 109 -1.84 2.44 -10.62
CA THR A 109 -2.02 3.49 -9.59
C THR A 109 -2.53 2.86 -8.29
N ILE A 110 -1.61 2.66 -7.35
CA ILE A 110 -1.91 2.36 -5.95
C ILE A 110 -2.39 3.65 -5.27
N THR A 111 -3.70 3.87 -5.21
CA THR A 111 -4.26 4.94 -4.38
C THR A 111 -4.06 4.62 -2.90
N PRO A 112 -4.02 5.63 -2.02
CA PRO A 112 -3.94 5.40 -0.57
C PRO A 112 -5.06 4.50 -0.04
N SER A 113 -6.29 4.65 -0.54
CA SER A 113 -7.43 3.77 -0.21
C SER A 113 -7.22 2.34 -0.72
N LYS A 114 -6.64 2.17 -1.92
CA LYS A 114 -6.22 0.86 -2.43
C LYS A 114 -5.09 0.27 -1.58
N MET A 115 -4.15 1.03 -1.01
CA MET A 115 -3.13 0.47 -0.08
C MET A 115 -3.75 -0.24 1.13
N LEU A 116 -4.93 0.21 1.57
CA LEU A 116 -5.62 -0.42 2.69
C LEU A 116 -6.33 -1.72 2.32
N SER A 117 -6.50 -2.03 1.03
CA SER A 117 -7.36 -3.14 0.56
C SER A 117 -6.82 -3.96 -0.61
N PHE A 118 -5.69 -3.57 -1.23
CA PHE A 118 -5.13 -4.23 -2.42
C PHE A 118 -4.86 -5.72 -2.19
N TYR A 119 -4.54 -6.06 -0.94
CA TYR A 119 -4.30 -7.42 -0.49
C TYR A 119 -5.58 -8.23 -0.31
N LYS A 120 -6.77 -7.77 -0.72
CA LYS A 120 -8.00 -8.58 -0.60
C LYS A 120 -8.27 -9.43 -1.84
N THR A 121 -7.80 -9.00 -3.00
CA THR A 121 -8.05 -9.63 -4.29
C THR A 121 -6.76 -9.73 -5.09
N GLY A 122 -6.60 -10.79 -5.89
CA GLY A 122 -5.44 -10.94 -6.78
C GLY A 122 -4.18 -11.53 -6.12
N TYR A 123 -4.24 -11.89 -4.84
CA TYR A 123 -3.11 -12.45 -4.10
C TYR A 123 -3.50 -13.71 -3.31
N THR A 124 -2.52 -14.59 -3.12
CA THR A 124 -2.55 -15.61 -2.07
C THR A 124 -1.85 -15.08 -0.82
N TYR A 125 -2.28 -15.55 0.36
CA TYR A 125 -1.82 -15.05 1.66
C TYR A 125 -1.17 -16.15 2.47
N LYS A 126 -0.07 -15.82 3.14
CA LYS A 126 0.56 -16.67 4.14
C LYS A 126 1.15 -15.86 5.27
N MET A 127 0.99 -16.34 6.51
CA MET A 127 1.71 -15.79 7.65
C MET A 127 3.22 -16.03 7.44
N ASP A 128 4.00 -14.98 7.65
CA ASP A 128 5.45 -15.02 7.61
C ASP A 128 6.01 -14.79 9.03
N ILE A 129 7.30 -14.47 9.14
CA ILE A 129 7.99 -14.27 10.40
C ILE A 129 7.37 -13.13 11.24
N VAL A 130 7.58 -13.25 12.55
CA VAL A 130 7.47 -12.12 13.49
C VAL A 130 8.86 -11.54 13.67
N GLN A 131 8.99 -10.23 13.49
CA GLN A 131 10.22 -9.49 13.75
C GLN A 131 10.06 -8.65 15.01
N ASP A 132 11.03 -8.73 15.92
CA ASP A 132 11.11 -7.84 17.07
C ASP A 132 12.01 -6.64 16.73
N LEU A 133 11.43 -5.44 16.71
CA LEU A 133 12.11 -4.18 16.49
C LEU A 133 12.15 -3.40 17.80
N LYS A 134 13.13 -3.73 18.67
CA LYS A 134 13.34 -3.04 19.96
C LYS A 134 12.10 -3.07 20.86
N GLY A 135 11.45 -4.22 20.98
CA GLY A 135 10.23 -4.43 21.76
C GLY A 135 8.94 -4.24 20.96
N ARG A 136 9.02 -3.72 19.73
CA ARG A 136 7.88 -3.62 18.80
C ARG A 136 7.80 -4.88 17.95
N LYS A 137 6.76 -5.70 18.16
CA LYS A 137 6.54 -6.92 17.38
C LYS A 137 5.81 -6.61 16.08
N ILE A 138 6.45 -6.91 14.96
CA ILE A 138 5.90 -6.79 13.61
C ILE A 138 5.62 -8.18 13.05
N GLN A 139 4.35 -8.49 12.80
CA GLN A 139 3.93 -9.70 12.12
C GLN A 139 3.92 -9.45 10.61
N TYR A 140 4.71 -10.20 9.85
CA TYR A 140 4.66 -10.12 8.40
C TYR A 140 3.62 -11.07 7.80
N VAL A 141 2.91 -10.59 6.80
CA VAL A 141 2.08 -11.40 5.91
C VAL A 141 2.69 -11.35 4.52
N LYS A 142 2.95 -12.52 3.95
CA LYS A 142 3.40 -12.68 2.57
C LYS A 142 2.22 -12.76 1.64
N LEU A 143 2.29 -11.94 0.60
CA LEU A 143 1.34 -11.79 -0.49
C LEU A 143 2.04 -12.23 -1.77
N VAL A 144 1.46 -13.18 -2.50
CA VAL A 144 1.98 -13.62 -3.81
C VAL A 144 0.87 -13.46 -4.84
N PRO A 145 1.11 -12.73 -5.95
CA PRO A 145 0.11 -12.58 -7.00
C PRO A 145 -0.42 -13.93 -7.49
N ILE A 146 -1.71 -14.00 -7.76
CA ILE A 146 -2.35 -15.16 -8.39
C ILE A 146 -2.07 -15.15 -9.90
N ASP A 147 -1.96 -13.95 -10.49
CA ASP A 147 -1.62 -13.79 -11.90
C ASP A 147 -0.15 -14.15 -12.15
N SER A 148 0.07 -15.15 -13.00
CA SER A 148 1.40 -15.60 -13.41
C SER A 148 2.15 -14.58 -14.28
N ASN A 149 1.43 -13.62 -14.87
CA ASN A 149 2.02 -12.55 -15.68
C ASN A 149 2.39 -11.33 -14.86
N SER A 150 2.13 -11.33 -13.54
CA SER A 150 2.45 -10.20 -12.68
C SER A 150 3.95 -9.90 -12.69
N GLU A 151 4.30 -8.62 -12.82
CA GLU A 151 5.69 -8.16 -12.64
C GLU A 151 6.14 -8.22 -11.18
N ILE A 152 5.18 -8.28 -10.26
CA ILE A 152 5.41 -8.41 -8.82
C ILE A 152 5.70 -9.87 -8.52
N LYS A 153 6.81 -10.14 -7.84
CA LYS A 153 7.15 -11.47 -7.34
C LYS A 153 6.44 -11.78 -6.03
N GLN A 154 6.48 -10.82 -5.11
CA GLN A 154 5.84 -10.92 -3.80
C GLN A 154 5.76 -9.55 -3.12
N ILE A 155 4.86 -9.45 -2.15
CA ILE A 155 4.80 -8.34 -1.20
C ILE A 155 4.89 -8.91 0.22
N LEU A 156 5.68 -8.28 1.08
CA LEU A 156 5.67 -8.51 2.52
C LEU A 156 5.02 -7.30 3.19
N LEU A 157 3.87 -7.54 3.83
CA LEU A 157 3.17 -6.52 4.60
C LEU A 157 3.48 -6.71 6.09
N GLY A 158 4.25 -5.81 6.68
CA GLY A 158 4.54 -5.82 8.11
C GLY A 158 3.45 -5.11 8.88
N ILE A 159 2.85 -5.81 9.85
CA ILE A 159 1.73 -5.34 10.65
C ILE A 159 2.16 -5.27 12.11
N ASP A 160 1.93 -4.13 12.76
CA ASP A 160 2.14 -3.97 14.19
C ASP A 160 1.20 -4.90 14.96
N ALA A 161 1.77 -5.80 15.75
CA ALA A 161 0.99 -6.81 16.47
C ALA A 161 0.05 -6.20 17.52
N ASN A 162 0.35 -5.01 18.05
CA ASN A 162 -0.43 -4.34 19.08
C ASN A 162 -1.49 -3.43 18.46
N THR A 163 -1.11 -2.53 17.55
CA THR A 163 -2.02 -1.52 17.02
C THR A 163 -2.84 -1.99 15.82
N LYS A 164 -2.40 -3.09 15.18
CA LYS A 164 -2.94 -3.58 13.88
C LYS A 164 -2.79 -2.56 12.75
N HIS A 165 -1.84 -1.63 12.86
CA HIS A 165 -1.49 -0.74 11.76
C HIS A 165 -0.41 -1.37 10.89
N ILE A 166 -0.41 -1.02 9.61
CA ILE A 166 0.68 -1.35 8.70
C ILE A 166 1.92 -0.58 9.15
N TYR A 167 3.02 -1.30 9.40
CA TYR A 167 4.33 -0.74 9.71
C TYR A 167 5.11 -0.47 8.42
N ASN A 168 5.16 -1.44 7.51
CA ASN A 168 5.80 -1.30 6.22
C ASN A 168 5.19 -2.23 5.16
N LEU A 169 5.46 -1.89 3.90
CA LEU A 169 5.23 -2.73 2.75
C LEU A 169 6.57 -2.88 2.02
N ILE A 170 6.96 -4.11 1.74
CA ILE A 170 8.15 -4.44 0.95
C ILE A 170 7.69 -5.22 -0.27
N GLU A 171 7.68 -4.58 -1.43
CA GLU A 171 7.41 -5.20 -2.72
C GLU A 171 8.72 -5.63 -3.37
N THR A 172 8.75 -6.83 -3.95
CA THR A 172 9.87 -7.31 -4.75
C THR A 172 9.34 -7.69 -6.12
N GLY A 173 9.88 -7.08 -7.18
CA GLY A 173 9.59 -7.41 -8.57
C GLY A 173 10.40 -8.60 -9.08
N ASN A 174 9.96 -9.19 -10.20
CA ASN A 174 10.65 -10.29 -10.88
C ASN A 174 12.04 -9.87 -11.40
N ASN A 175 12.21 -8.58 -11.73
CA ASN A 175 13.48 -7.97 -12.11
C ASN A 175 14.45 -7.71 -10.93
N GLY A 176 14.05 -8.05 -9.69
CA GLY A 176 14.86 -7.83 -8.50
C GLY A 176 14.81 -6.40 -7.92
N THR A 177 14.04 -5.49 -8.52
CA THR A 177 13.72 -4.21 -7.92
C THR A 177 12.91 -4.43 -6.65
N GLN A 178 13.32 -3.77 -5.57
CA GLN A 178 12.63 -3.78 -4.30
C GLN A 178 12.17 -2.36 -3.96
N THR A 179 10.88 -2.23 -3.70
CA THR A 179 10.25 -1.00 -3.24
C THR A 179 9.81 -1.18 -1.80
N THR A 180 10.25 -0.30 -0.91
CA THR A 180 9.89 -0.32 0.51
C THR A 180 9.20 0.98 0.90
N LEU A 181 7.97 0.87 1.41
CA LEU A 181 7.24 1.93 2.07
C LEU A 181 7.26 1.67 3.58
N THR A 182 7.80 2.58 4.37
CA THR A 182 7.83 2.48 5.85
C THR A 182 7.05 3.63 6.47
N VAL A 183 6.08 3.30 7.32
CA VAL A 183 5.30 4.27 8.08
C VAL A 183 6.13 4.82 9.23
N ASN A 184 6.39 6.13 9.20
CA ASN A 184 7.12 6.84 10.25
C ASN A 184 6.17 7.43 11.30
N SER A 185 5.01 7.89 10.85
CA SER A 185 3.98 8.54 11.67
C SER A 185 2.61 8.08 11.18
N PHE A 186 1.71 7.76 12.12
CA PHE A 186 0.34 7.38 11.82
C PHE A 186 -0.56 8.08 12.83
N LYS A 187 -1.41 8.99 12.35
CA LYS A 187 -2.34 9.76 13.15
C LYS A 187 -3.76 9.58 12.63
N THR A 188 -4.72 9.68 13.53
CA THR A 188 -6.12 9.38 13.23
C THR A 188 -7.03 10.41 13.86
N ASN A 189 -8.15 10.69 13.19
CA ASN A 189 -9.20 11.56 13.71
C ASN A 189 -8.67 12.95 14.11
N GLU A 190 -7.67 13.45 13.40
CA GLU A 190 -7.18 14.81 13.59
C GLU A 190 -8.18 15.82 13.00
N PRO A 191 -8.21 17.07 13.46
CA PRO A 191 -8.98 18.12 12.80
C PRO A 191 -8.50 18.31 11.36
N VAL A 192 -9.40 18.17 10.38
CA VAL A 192 -9.10 18.33 8.96
C VAL A 192 -9.76 19.61 8.42
N SER A 193 -8.98 20.45 7.76
CA SER A 193 -9.53 21.62 7.05
C SER A 193 -10.39 21.17 5.86
N LYS A 194 -11.53 21.84 5.65
CA LYS A 194 -12.38 21.63 4.47
C LYS A 194 -11.61 21.86 3.15
N SER A 195 -10.63 22.75 3.15
CA SER A 195 -9.82 23.08 1.97
C SER A 195 -8.71 22.07 1.68
N LEU A 196 -8.49 21.07 2.57
CA LEU A 196 -7.40 20.11 2.41
C LEU A 196 -7.53 19.29 1.11
N PHE A 197 -8.77 18.95 0.77
CA PHE A 197 -9.12 18.14 -0.40
C PHE A 197 -9.69 18.97 -1.55
N THR A 198 -9.41 20.28 -1.58
CA THR A 198 -9.93 21.19 -2.60
C THR A 198 -8.81 21.68 -3.49
N PHE A 199 -8.96 21.47 -4.81
CA PHE A 199 -8.05 22.05 -5.78
C PHE A 199 -8.33 23.54 -5.92
N ASP A 200 -7.28 24.35 -5.77
CA ASP A 200 -7.35 25.80 -5.92
C ASP A 200 -6.57 26.22 -7.17
N LYS A 201 -7.28 26.37 -8.29
CA LYS A 201 -6.70 26.75 -9.58
C LYS A 201 -5.91 28.07 -9.51
N SER A 202 -6.28 28.98 -8.60
CA SER A 202 -5.61 30.28 -8.49
C SER A 202 -4.14 30.18 -8.06
N LYS A 203 -3.73 29.05 -7.48
CA LYS A 203 -2.34 28.76 -7.09
C LYS A 203 -1.46 28.27 -8.24
N TYR A 204 -2.05 27.99 -9.40
CA TYR A 204 -1.41 27.32 -10.53
C TYR A 204 -1.65 28.09 -11.84
N GLN A 205 -1.59 29.43 -11.78
CA GLN A 205 -1.91 30.28 -12.94
C GLN A 205 -0.89 30.15 -14.07
N ASP A 206 0.37 29.90 -13.71
CA ASP A 206 1.48 29.72 -14.66
C ASP A 206 1.65 28.27 -15.12
N TYR A 207 0.83 27.35 -14.59
CA TYR A 207 0.95 25.93 -14.89
C TYR A 207 0.14 25.56 -16.14
N TYR A 208 0.66 24.65 -16.94
CA TYR A 208 -0.10 23.98 -17.98
C TYR A 208 -1.19 23.13 -17.35
N ILE A 209 -2.45 23.33 -17.77
CA ILE A 209 -3.59 22.56 -17.29
C ILE A 209 -3.99 21.53 -18.35
N ASN A 210 -3.65 20.27 -18.10
CA ASN A 210 -3.98 19.14 -18.94
C ASN A 210 -5.28 18.48 -18.43
N LYS A 211 -6.27 18.31 -19.30
CA LYS A 211 -7.53 17.64 -18.96
C LYS A 211 -7.66 16.40 -19.84
N LEU A 212 -7.77 15.24 -19.20
CA LEU A 212 -7.85 13.97 -19.91
C LEU A 212 -9.27 13.68 -20.44
N ASP A 213 -10.28 14.29 -19.83
CA ASP A 213 -11.72 14.09 -20.09
C ASP A 213 -12.59 15.36 -20.00
#